data_AF-A0A969QRW5-F1
#
_entry.id   AF-A0A969QRW5-F1
#
_cell.length_a   1.000
_cell.length_b   1.000
_cell.length_c   1.000
_cell.angle_alpha   90.00
_cell.angle_beta   90.00
_cell.angle_gamma   90.00
#
_symmetry.space_group_name_H-M   'P 1'
#
loop_
_entity.id
_entity.type
_entity.pdbx_description
1 polymer ?
#
loop_
_entity_poly.entity_id
_entity_poly.type
_entity_poly.pdbx_seq_one_letter_code
_entity_poly.pdbx_strand_id
1 'polypeptide(L)'
;MKVVYGVAVNRDSEGRHVVSVRDLPEVCTDGATRVEALTNAVEAMQGVLLAKIDLGDPITTPSSIELGEVPLAPNLGAISARLARLSSPKAKDSRSKIEN
;
A
#
# COMPACT_ATOMS: atom_id res chain seq x y z
N MET A 1 10.07 5.91 9.11
CA MET A 1 8.71 5.49 9.51
C MET A 1 8.50 4.06 9.06
N LYS A 2 7.97 3.19 9.92
CA LYS A 2 7.53 1.84 9.56
C LYS A 2 6.00 1.85 9.57
N VAL A 3 5.37 1.61 8.42
CA VAL A 3 3.91 1.46 8.30
C VAL A 3 3.62 -0.03 8.33
N VAL A 4 2.79 -0.48 9.28
CA VAL A 4 2.48 -1.90 9.49
C VAL A 4 0.98 -2.04 9.64
N TYR A 5 0.38 -2.92 8.85
CA TYR A 5 -1.03 -3.26 8.90
C TYR A 5 -1.22 -4.64 9.56
N GLY A 6 -2.36 -4.81 10.24
CA GLY A 6 -2.83 -6.12 10.66
C GLY A 6 -3.48 -6.84 9.48
N VAL A 7 -3.06 -8.09 9.23
CA VAL A 7 -3.63 -8.92 8.16
C VAL A 7 -4.19 -10.22 8.71
N ALA A 8 -5.40 -10.57 8.29
CA ALA A 8 -6.01 -11.85 8.60
C ALA A 8 -5.62 -12.87 7.53
N VAL A 9 -5.31 -14.10 7.95
CA VAL A 9 -5.02 -15.22 7.03
C VAL A 9 -5.95 -16.36 7.35
N ASN A 10 -6.82 -16.70 6.40
CA ASN A 10 -7.79 -17.78 6.51
C ASN A 10 -7.53 -18.84 5.44
N ARG A 11 -8.11 -20.03 5.61
CA ARG A 11 -8.17 -21.04 4.54
C ARG A 11 -9.55 -21.04 3.89
N ASP A 12 -9.58 -21.11 2.56
CA ASP A 12 -10.82 -21.27 1.81
C ASP A 12 -11.20 -22.75 1.63
N SER A 13 -12.29 -23.00 0.89
CA SER A 13 -12.79 -24.36 0.60
C SER A 13 -11.83 -25.20 -0.25
N GLU A 14 -10.91 -24.56 -0.97
CA GLU A 14 -9.89 -25.21 -1.81
C GLU A 14 -8.56 -25.40 -1.06
N GLY A 15 -8.51 -24.98 0.22
CA GLY A 15 -7.32 -25.07 1.06
C GLY A 15 -6.25 -24.02 0.76
N ARG A 16 -6.56 -23.00 -0.06
CA ARG A 16 -5.69 -21.85 -0.32
C ARG A 16 -5.63 -20.97 0.93
N HIS A 17 -4.51 -20.29 1.12
CA HIS A 17 -4.37 -19.28 2.18
C HIS A 17 -4.82 -17.94 1.61
N VAL A 18 -5.93 -17.42 2.10
CA VAL A 18 -6.50 -16.12 1.69
C VAL A 18 -6.11 -15.07 2.72
N VAL A 19 -5.59 -13.95 2.23
CA VAL A 19 -5.17 -12.80 3.04
C VAL A 19 -6.10 -11.63 2.77
N SER A 20 -6.58 -11.02 3.85
CA SER A 20 -7.37 -9.79 3.83
C SER A 20 -6.79 -8.77 4.80
N VAL A 21 -6.88 -7.49 4.45
CA VAL A 21 -6.39 -6.38 5.28
C VAL A 21 -7.56 -5.50 5.68
N ARG A 22 -7.85 -5.40 6.97
CA ARG A 22 -9.03 -4.66 7.45
C ARG A 22 -9.00 -3.17 7.08
N ASP A 23 -7.85 -2.54 7.22
CA ASP A 23 -7.67 -1.11 6.93
C ASP A 23 -7.53 -0.80 5.42
N LEU A 24 -7.32 -1.85 4.60
CA LEU A 24 -7.20 -1.77 3.15
C LEU A 24 -8.09 -2.86 2.53
N PRO A 25 -9.42 -2.70 2.57
CA PRO A 25 -10.37 -3.73 2.10
C PRO A 25 -10.22 -4.06 0.62
N GLU A 26 -9.55 -3.21 -0.16
CA GLU A 26 -9.19 -3.45 -1.56
C GLU A 26 -8.09 -4.52 -1.70
N VAL A 27 -7.35 -4.82 -0.63
CA VAL A 27 -6.31 -5.85 -0.60
C VAL A 27 -6.93 -7.19 -0.25
N CYS A 28 -7.09 -8.02 -1.27
CA CYS A 28 -7.44 -9.43 -1.14
C CYS A 28 -6.53 -10.25 -2.05
N THR A 29 -5.82 -11.22 -1.47
CA THR A 29 -4.89 -12.08 -2.21
C THR A 29 -4.96 -13.50 -1.66
N ASP A 30 -4.47 -14.47 -2.42
CA ASP A 30 -4.37 -15.85 -1.99
C ASP A 30 -3.02 -16.48 -2.38
N GLY A 31 -2.75 -17.67 -1.85
CA GLY A 31 -1.55 -18.46 -2.16
C GLY A 31 -1.72 -19.93 -1.76
N ALA A 32 -0.96 -20.81 -2.41
CA ALA A 32 -0.93 -22.23 -2.04
C ALA A 32 -0.33 -22.41 -0.63
N THR A 33 0.62 -21.54 -0.27
CA THR A 33 1.23 -21.52 1.05
C THR A 33 0.96 -20.22 1.78
N ARG A 34 1.03 -20.26 3.12
CA ARG A 34 0.94 -19.05 3.96
C ARG A 34 1.99 -18.00 3.59
N VAL A 35 3.21 -18.44 3.26
CA VAL A 35 4.30 -17.53 2.88
C VAL A 35 3.99 -16.84 1.56
N GLU A 36 3.57 -17.61 0.55
CA GLU A 36 3.19 -17.08 -0.77
C GLU A 36 2.05 -16.06 -0.64
N ALA A 37 0.99 -16.40 0.09
CA ALA A 37 -0.15 -15.51 0.26
C ALA A 37 0.24 -14.18 0.95
N LEU A 38 1.13 -14.24 1.94
CA LEU A 38 1.65 -13.03 2.59
C LEU A 38 2.57 -12.21 1.67
N THR A 39 3.41 -12.86 0.86
CA THR A 39 4.22 -12.17 -0.16
C THR A 39 3.33 -11.44 -1.16
N ASN A 40 2.29 -12.11 -1.67
CA ASN A 40 1.32 -11.52 -2.58
C ASN A 40 0.63 -10.32 -1.93
N ALA A 41 0.25 -10.42 -0.66
CA ALA A 41 -0.35 -9.32 0.10
C ALA A 41 0.60 -8.11 0.24
N VAL A 42 1.91 -8.30 0.41
CA VAL A 42 2.89 -7.19 0.45
C VAL A 42 2.86 -6.39 -0.84
N GLU A 43 2.85 -7.06 -1.99
CA GLU A 43 2.82 -6.41 -3.31
C GLU A 43 1.47 -5.74 -3.56
N ALA A 44 0.37 -6.42 -3.22
CA ALA A 44 -0.99 -5.86 -3.36
C ALA A 44 -1.19 -4.60 -2.50
N MET A 45 -0.72 -4.60 -1.25
CA MET A 45 -0.74 -3.40 -0.40
C MET A 45 0.03 -2.24 -1.04
N GLN A 46 1.20 -2.51 -1.65
CA GLN A 46 1.94 -1.47 -2.37
C GLN A 46 1.11 -0.90 -3.53
N GLY A 47 0.49 -1.75 -4.33
CA GLY A 47 -0.35 -1.34 -5.46
C GLY A 47 -1.53 -0.47 -5.02
N VAL A 48 -2.28 -0.89 -4.01
CA VAL A 48 -3.43 -0.14 -3.47
C VAL A 48 -3.01 1.22 -2.93
N LEU A 49 -1.91 1.29 -2.17
CA LEU A 49 -1.42 2.55 -1.61
C LEU A 49 -0.95 3.51 -2.71
N LEU A 50 -0.26 3.01 -3.75
CA LEU A 50 0.12 3.83 -4.90
C LEU A 50 -1.10 4.35 -5.66
N ALA A 51 -2.11 3.50 -5.87
CA ALA A 51 -3.35 3.90 -6.53
C ALA A 51 -4.07 5.01 -5.75
N LYS A 52 -4.19 4.88 -4.41
CA LYS A 52 -4.77 5.93 -3.56
C LYS A 52 -3.99 7.25 -3.68
N ILE A 53 -2.65 7.19 -3.67
CA ILE A 53 -1.81 8.38 -3.87
C ILE A 53 -2.09 9.04 -5.23
N ASP A 54 -2.21 8.23 -6.29
CA ASP A 54 -2.44 8.72 -7.65
C ASP A 54 -3.83 9.33 -7.85
N LEU A 55 -4.84 8.75 -7.19
CA LEU A 55 -6.22 9.23 -7.20
C LEU A 55 -6.44 10.44 -6.27
N GLY A 56 -5.46 10.77 -5.41
CA GLY A 56 -5.60 11.79 -4.38
C GLY A 56 -6.50 11.35 -3.21
N ASP A 57 -6.72 10.05 -3.07
CA ASP A 57 -7.49 9.47 -1.98
C ASP A 57 -6.70 9.53 -0.66
N PRO A 58 -7.38 9.67 0.48
CA PRO A 58 -6.73 9.59 1.77
C PRO A 58 -6.09 8.21 1.97
N ILE A 59 -4.84 8.21 2.43
CA ILE A 59 -4.15 6.98 2.81
C ILE A 59 -4.62 6.55 4.19
N THR A 60 -5.24 5.37 4.27
CA THR A 60 -5.70 4.82 5.54
C THR A 60 -4.51 4.61 6.48
N THR A 61 -4.56 5.26 7.64
CA THR A 61 -3.64 5.00 8.74
C THR A 61 -3.90 3.61 9.31
N PRO A 62 -2.87 2.77 9.51
CA PRO A 62 -3.07 1.45 10.09
C PRO A 62 -3.69 1.52 11.48
N SER A 63 -4.66 0.65 11.74
CA SER A 63 -5.21 0.40 13.06
C SER A 63 -4.24 -0.41 13.92
N SER A 64 -4.51 -0.49 15.22
CA SER A 64 -3.83 -1.43 16.10
C SER A 64 -4.03 -2.87 15.61
N ILE A 65 -2.97 -3.67 15.63
CA ILE A 65 -3.01 -5.08 15.25
C ILE A 65 -3.81 -5.87 16.31
N GLU A 66 -4.76 -6.68 15.86
CA GLU A 66 -5.62 -7.49 16.71
C GLU A 66 -5.12 -8.93 16.89
N LEU A 67 -5.70 -9.63 17.86
CA LEU A 67 -5.38 -11.02 18.13
C LEU A 67 -5.73 -11.88 16.91
N GLY A 68 -4.76 -12.66 16.43
CA GLY A 68 -4.92 -13.52 15.25
C GLY A 68 -4.50 -12.86 13.93
N GLU A 69 -4.23 -11.55 13.94
CA GLU A 69 -3.65 -10.86 12.79
C GLU A 69 -2.12 -11.03 12.74
N VAL A 70 -1.58 -10.98 11.52
CA VAL A 70 -0.15 -10.97 11.26
C VAL A 70 0.28 -9.53 10.97
N PRO A 71 1.35 -9.01 11.61
CA PRO A 71 1.91 -7.71 11.24
C PRO A 71 2.58 -7.78 9.88
N LEU A 72 2.10 -6.99 8.91
CA LEU A 72 2.66 -6.94 7.56
C LEU A 72 2.93 -5.50 7.13
N ALA A 73 4.11 -5.26 6.53
CA ALA A 73 4.50 -3.95 6.03
C ALA A 73 4.55 -3.96 4.49
N PRO A 74 4.00 -2.94 3.80
CA PRO A 74 4.15 -2.81 2.36
C PRO A 74 5.58 -2.42 2.00
N ASN A 75 5.94 -2.58 0.72
CA ASN A 75 7.19 -2.04 0.21
C ASN A 75 7.11 -0.52 0.06
N LEU A 76 7.79 0.19 0.96
CA LEU A 76 7.76 1.65 1.03
C LEU A 76 8.62 2.35 -0.01
N GLY A 77 9.48 1.65 -0.76
CA GLY A 77 10.41 2.28 -1.70
C GLY A 77 9.68 3.06 -2.79
N ALA A 78 8.75 2.40 -3.48
CA ALA A 78 7.95 3.04 -4.53
C ALA A 78 6.98 4.09 -3.97
N ILE A 79 6.35 3.81 -2.83
CA ILE A 79 5.40 4.71 -2.15
C ILE A 79 6.10 6.03 -1.76
N SER A 80 7.27 5.94 -1.12
CA SER A 80 8.04 7.11 -0.68
C SER A 80 8.48 7.96 -1.87
N ALA A 81 8.96 7.31 -2.94
CA ALA A 81 9.35 8.01 -4.16
C ALA A 81 8.14 8.73 -4.80
N ARG A 82 6.95 8.13 -4.75
CA ARG A 82 5.74 8.75 -5.32
C ARG A 82 5.29 9.97 -4.53
N LEU A 83 5.26 9.88 -3.20
CA LEU A 83 4.93 11.01 -2.31
C LEU A 83 5.92 12.18 -2.50
N ALA A 84 7.22 11.89 -2.56
CA ALA A 84 8.24 12.93 -2.78
C ALA A 84 8.05 13.70 -4.10
N ARG A 85 7.61 13.03 -5.18
CA ARG A 85 7.29 13.67 -6.46
C ARG A 85 6.08 14.60 -6.37
N LEU A 86 5.07 14.26 -5.57
CA LEU A 86 3.89 15.10 -5.39
C LEU A 86 4.16 16.32 -4.50
N SER A 87 5.00 16.17 -3.47
CA SER A 87 5.37 17.26 -2.56
C SER A 87 6.43 18.20 -3.13
N SER A 88 7.05 17.85 -4.26
CA SER A 88 8.02 18.73 -4.92
C SER A 88 7.28 19.88 -5.60
N PRO A 89 7.56 21.16 -5.23
CA PRO A 89 6.98 22.28 -5.95
C PRO A 89 7.43 22.22 -7.40
N LYS A 90 6.49 22.24 -8.35
CA LYS A 90 6.81 22.43 -9.77
C LYS A 90 7.76 23.63 -9.87
N ALA A 91 8.97 23.40 -10.39
CA ALA A 91 9.92 24.47 -10.67
C ALA A 91 9.18 25.57 -11.46
N LYS A 92 9.17 26.79 -10.92
CA LYS A 92 8.53 27.95 -11.53
C LYS A 92 8.91 28.02 -13.02
N ASP A 93 7.90 27.98 -13.88
CA ASP A 93 8.05 28.17 -15.32
C ASP A 93 8.74 29.52 -15.54
N SER A 94 10.03 29.43 -15.87
CA SER A 94 10.90 30.58 -16.09
C SER A 94 10.71 31.04 -17.52
N ARG A 95 9.55 31.62 -17.83
CA ARG A 95 9.26 32.32 -19.08
C ARG A 95 8.57 33.66 -18.84
N SER A 96 9.26 34.56 -18.13
CA SER A 96 9.03 36.01 -18.26
C SER A 96 10.33 36.82 -18.10
N LYS A 97 11.34 36.44 -18.88
CA LYS A 97 12.11 37.42 -19.65
C LYS A 97 11.77 37.01 -21.07
N ILE A 98 11.12 37.84 -21.89
CA ILE A 98 11.71 38.92 -22.68
C ILE A 98 10.58 39.88 -23.14
N GLU A 99 10.95 41.13 -23.47
CA GLU A 99 10.20 42.17 -24.22
C GLU A 99 9.32 43.10 -23.35
N ASN A 100 9.43 44.44 -23.41
CA ASN A 100 10.35 45.38 -24.05
C ASN A 100 10.23 46.71 -23.27
#